data_AF-A0AAQ3S394-F1
#
_entry.id   AF-A0AAQ3S394-F1
#
_cell.length_a   1.000
_cell.length_b   1.000
_cell.length_c   1.000
_cell.angle_alpha   90.00
_cell.angle_beta   90.00
_cell.angle_gamma   90.00
#
_symmetry.space_group_name_H-M   'P 1'
#
loop_
_entity.id
_entity.type
_entity.pdbx_description
1 polymer ?
#
loop_
_entity_poly.entity_id
_entity_poly.type
_entity_poly.pdbx_seq_one_letter_code
_entity_poly.pdbx_strand_id
1 'polypeptide(L)'
;MSFTTESLSYIQKDSIISEIPATIAAAKNPTSTIVYDEHNHERFPPGDPSKRAFAYFVLTGGRFAYASLVRLLILKFVLSMSASKDVLALASLEVDLSSIEPGTTVTVKWRGKPVFIRRRTEDDIKLANSVDVLSLRDPQQDADRVKDPEWLIVIGVCTHLGCIPLPNAGDFGGWFCPCHGSHYDISGRIRKGPAPYNLEVPTYSFLDENKLLIG
;
A
#
# COMPACT_ATOMS: atom_id res chain seq x y z
N MET A 1 -40.90 65.78 49.09
CA MET A 1 -41.56 64.92 48.08
C MET A 1 -41.20 63.49 48.41
N SER A 2 -42.13 62.79 49.04
CA SER A 2 -42.07 61.37 49.38
C SER A 2 -42.16 60.52 48.12
N PHE A 3 -41.33 59.49 48.00
CA PHE A 3 -41.67 58.29 47.25
C PHE A 3 -41.27 57.07 48.08
N THR A 4 -42.26 56.22 48.23
CA THR A 4 -42.45 55.16 49.22
C THR A 4 -41.73 53.88 48.84
N THR A 5 -41.10 53.24 49.82
CA THR A 5 -40.72 51.83 49.76
C THR A 5 -41.99 50.97 49.80
N GLU A 6 -42.44 50.49 48.64
CA GLU A 6 -43.46 49.43 48.58
C GLU A 6 -42.80 48.08 48.89
N SER A 7 -43.08 47.60 50.10
CA SER A 7 -42.84 46.24 50.52
C SER A 7 -43.71 45.28 49.70
N LEU A 8 -43.10 44.29 49.05
CA LEU A 8 -43.79 43.19 48.38
C LEU A 8 -44.62 42.40 49.41
N SER A 9 -45.93 42.63 49.43
CA SER A 9 -46.89 41.80 50.13
C SER A 9 -47.02 40.46 49.39
N TYR A 10 -46.63 39.38 50.06
CA TYR A 10 -46.86 38.01 49.61
C TYR A 10 -48.37 37.76 49.56
N ILE A 11 -48.92 37.51 48.37
CA ILE A 11 -50.30 37.06 48.21
C ILE A 11 -50.38 35.65 48.78
N GLN A 12 -50.81 35.56 50.04
CA GLN A 12 -51.20 34.33 50.69
C GLN A 12 -52.49 33.83 50.02
N LYS A 13 -52.34 32.96 49.02
CA LYS A 13 -53.46 32.18 48.50
C LYS A 13 -53.66 30.99 49.42
N ASP A 14 -54.73 31.04 50.19
CA ASP A 14 -55.10 30.01 51.15
C ASP A 14 -55.13 28.61 50.53
N SER A 15 -54.79 27.66 51.40
CA SER A 15 -55.23 26.26 51.45
C SER A 15 -54.43 25.18 50.68
N ILE A 16 -53.55 24.54 51.49
CA ILE A 16 -53.24 23.09 51.54
C ILE A 16 -52.42 22.50 50.37
N ILE A 17 -51.20 22.97 50.08
CA ILE A 17 -50.09 22.11 49.59
C ILE A 17 -48.73 22.78 49.89
N SER A 18 -48.26 22.80 51.15
CA SER A 18 -46.96 23.45 51.49
C SER A 18 -45.82 22.50 51.86
N GLU A 19 -45.95 21.19 51.65
CA GLU A 19 -44.90 20.22 52.06
C GLU A 19 -44.60 19.18 50.99
N ILE A 20 -44.50 19.59 49.73
CA ILE A 20 -44.06 18.67 48.67
C ILE A 20 -42.83 19.28 47.97
N PRO A 21 -41.69 18.57 47.91
CA PRO A 21 -40.53 18.99 47.13
C PRO A 21 -40.93 19.28 45.68
N ALA A 22 -40.38 20.36 45.09
CA ALA A 22 -40.71 20.81 43.74
C ALA A 22 -40.61 19.70 42.67
N THR A 23 -39.75 18.70 42.90
CA THR A 23 -39.57 17.51 42.05
C THR A 23 -40.83 16.61 41.97
N ILE A 24 -41.66 16.57 43.01
CA ILE A 24 -42.87 15.75 43.05
C ILE A 24 -44.08 16.51 42.46
N ALA A 25 -44.10 17.84 42.53
CA ALA A 25 -45.12 18.66 41.88
C ALA A 25 -45.08 18.53 40.35
N ALA A 26 -43.87 18.41 39.78
CA ALA A 26 -43.66 18.21 38.34
C ALA A 26 -44.18 16.86 37.82
N ALA A 27 -44.25 15.83 38.68
CA ALA A 27 -44.68 14.48 38.29
C ALA A 27 -46.22 14.33 38.16
N LYS A 28 -47.01 15.24 38.76
CA LYS A 28 -48.48 15.11 38.83
C LYS A 28 -49.26 15.64 37.62
N ASN A 29 -48.61 16.36 36.69
CA ASN A 29 -49.24 16.84 35.46
C ASN A 29 -48.45 16.43 34.21
N PRO A 30 -48.64 15.21 33.69
CA PRO A 30 -48.12 14.85 32.37
C PRO A 30 -49.02 15.46 31.29
N THR A 31 -48.94 16.77 31.10
CA THR A 31 -49.41 17.39 29.85
C THR A 31 -48.32 17.19 28.79
N SER A 32 -48.69 16.77 27.58
CA SER A 32 -47.75 16.65 26.44
C SER A 32 -47.12 17.98 26.02
N THR A 33 -47.63 19.08 26.56
CA THR A 33 -47.07 20.42 26.41
C THR A 33 -45.85 20.55 27.30
N ILE A 34 -44.66 20.43 26.71
CA ILE A 34 -43.40 20.79 27.38
C ILE A 34 -43.47 22.30 27.65
N VAL A 35 -43.72 22.66 28.91
CA VAL A 35 -43.63 24.06 29.36
C VAL A 35 -42.15 24.33 29.62
N TYR A 36 -41.49 24.92 28.62
CA TYR A 36 -40.12 25.39 28.77
C TYR A 36 -40.10 26.60 29.73
N ASP A 37 -39.15 26.62 30.65
CA ASP A 37 -38.89 27.79 31.49
C ASP A 37 -38.55 28.99 30.58
N GLU A 38 -39.37 30.03 30.58
CA GLU A 38 -39.18 31.22 29.74
C GLU A 38 -38.43 32.33 30.47
N HIS A 39 -38.12 32.17 31.76
CA HIS A 39 -37.57 33.26 32.58
C HIS A 39 -36.10 33.58 32.31
N ASN A 40 -35.36 32.70 31.62
CA ASN A 40 -33.90 32.87 31.44
C ASN A 40 -33.35 32.40 30.08
N HIS A 41 -34.21 32.26 29.07
CA HIS A 41 -33.80 31.83 27.74
C HIS A 41 -34.18 32.88 26.70
N GLU A 42 -33.22 33.69 26.25
CA GLU A 42 -33.37 34.48 25.03
C GLU A 42 -33.52 33.53 23.84
N ARG A 43 -34.75 33.38 23.34
CA ARG A 43 -35.03 32.66 22.11
C ARG A 43 -34.75 33.58 20.93
N PHE A 44 -33.63 33.35 20.25
CA PHE A 44 -33.37 34.01 18.98
C PHE A 44 -34.46 33.61 17.95
N PRO A 45 -35.01 34.58 17.20
CA PRO A 45 -36.02 34.28 16.19
C PRO A 45 -35.44 33.34 15.11
N PRO A 46 -36.26 32.45 14.52
CA PRO A 46 -35.79 31.58 13.46
C PRO A 46 -35.26 32.42 12.30
N GLY A 47 -34.02 32.14 11.88
CA GLY A 47 -33.38 32.87 10.79
C GLY A 47 -34.12 32.71 9.45
N ASP A 48 -34.07 33.78 8.65
CA ASP A 48 -34.73 33.89 7.33
C ASP A 48 -34.43 32.67 6.44
N PRO A 49 -35.46 31.89 6.04
CA PRO A 49 -35.29 30.71 5.20
C PRO A 49 -34.60 30.97 3.86
N SER A 50 -34.78 32.16 3.28
CA SER A 50 -34.21 32.51 1.97
C SER A 50 -32.67 32.59 1.98
N LYS A 51 -32.07 32.84 3.15
CA LYS A 51 -30.62 32.99 3.33
C LYS A 51 -29.90 31.66 3.61
N ARG A 52 -30.65 30.59 3.88
CA ARG A 52 -30.08 29.27 4.24
C ARG A 52 -29.28 28.65 3.12
N ALA A 53 -29.72 28.81 1.86
CA ALA A 53 -29.01 28.30 0.70
C ALA A 53 -27.60 28.89 0.59
N PHE A 54 -27.47 30.20 0.76
CA PHE A 54 -26.18 30.89 0.78
C PHE A 54 -25.32 30.43 1.98
N ALA A 55 -25.91 30.30 3.17
CA ALA A 55 -25.20 29.82 4.34
C ALA A 55 -24.66 28.38 4.15
N TYR A 56 -25.47 27.46 3.60
CA TYR A 56 -25.03 26.10 3.29
C TYR A 56 -23.98 26.07 2.18
N PHE A 57 -24.09 26.93 1.17
CA PHE A 57 -23.07 27.06 0.15
C PHE A 57 -21.71 27.46 0.75
N VAL A 58 -21.68 28.50 1.60
CA VAL A 58 -20.44 28.95 2.26
C VAL A 58 -19.87 27.87 3.19
N LEU A 59 -20.71 27.24 4.03
CA LEU A 59 -20.27 26.19 4.96
C LEU A 59 -19.75 24.96 4.20
N THR A 60 -20.45 24.51 3.17
CA THR A 60 -20.06 23.31 2.40
C THR A 60 -18.83 23.61 1.54
N GLY A 61 -18.75 24.78 0.91
CA GLY A 61 -17.57 25.23 0.17
C GLY A 61 -16.32 25.30 1.04
N GLY A 62 -16.44 25.85 2.25
CA GLY A 62 -15.36 25.87 3.25
C GLY A 62 -14.91 24.47 3.66
N ARG A 63 -15.85 23.55 3.91
CA ARG A 63 -15.55 22.14 4.23
C ARG A 63 -14.86 21.41 3.08
N PHE A 64 -15.27 21.67 1.84
CA PHE A 64 -14.63 21.10 0.66
C PHE A 64 -13.17 21.57 0.53
N ALA A 65 -12.93 22.87 0.69
CA ALA A 65 -11.57 23.42 0.67
C ALA A 65 -10.69 22.84 1.79
N TYR A 66 -11.22 22.78 3.02
CA TYR A 66 -10.53 22.17 4.16
C TYR A 66 -10.20 20.69 3.91
N ALA A 67 -11.18 19.88 3.50
CA ALA A 67 -10.98 18.46 3.22
C ALA A 67 -9.96 18.22 2.10
N SER A 68 -9.97 19.08 1.07
CA SER A 68 -9.01 19.02 -0.03
C SER A 68 -7.58 19.31 0.43
N LEU A 69 -7.39 20.33 1.29
CA LEU A 69 -6.08 20.65 1.84
C LEU A 69 -5.55 19.53 2.73
N VAL A 70 -6.37 19.00 3.63
CA VAL A 70 -6.00 17.87 4.49
C VAL A 70 -5.62 16.65 3.65
N ARG A 71 -6.40 16.34 2.60
CA ARG A 71 -6.10 15.26 1.66
C ARG A 71 -4.72 15.46 1.01
N LEU A 72 -4.43 16.66 0.50
CA LEU A 72 -3.15 16.95 -0.14
C LEU A 72 -1.98 16.80 0.84
N LEU A 73 -2.12 17.28 2.08
CA LEU A 73 -1.10 17.14 3.11
C LEU A 73 -0.81 15.68 3.44
N ILE A 74 -1.86 14.88 3.67
CA ILE A 74 -1.71 13.44 3.95
C ILE A 74 -1.07 12.73 2.75
N LEU A 75 -1.52 13.01 1.53
CA LEU A 75 -0.94 12.41 0.34
C LEU A 75 0.54 12.76 0.19
N LYS A 76 0.94 14.01 0.40
CA LYS A 76 2.34 14.42 0.33
C LYS A 76 3.19 13.74 1.40
N PHE A 77 2.66 13.60 2.62
CA PHE A 77 3.33 12.90 3.70
C PHE A 77 3.53 11.41 3.37
N VAL A 78 2.48 10.71 2.94
CA VAL A 78 2.57 9.30 2.55
C VAL A 78 3.51 9.11 1.34
N LEU A 79 3.41 9.97 0.32
CA LEU A 79 4.29 9.92 -0.85
C LEU A 79 5.75 10.23 -0.50
N SER A 80 6.03 10.99 0.56
CA SER A 80 7.41 11.22 1.01
C SER A 80 8.07 9.96 1.61
N MET A 81 7.27 8.97 2.01
CA MET A 81 7.76 7.66 2.46
C MET A 81 7.85 6.63 1.31
N SER A 82 7.41 7.00 0.10
CA SER A 82 7.55 6.15 -1.09
C SER A 82 8.96 6.25 -1.71
N ALA A 83 9.26 5.42 -2.70
CA ALA A 83 10.58 5.41 -3.36
C ALA A 83 10.94 6.80 -3.91
N SER A 84 12.12 7.29 -3.55
CA SER A 84 12.65 8.58 -3.98
C SER A 84 13.09 8.55 -5.45
N LYS A 85 13.26 9.73 -6.06
CA LYS A 85 13.56 9.86 -7.51
C LYS A 85 14.88 9.21 -7.91
N ASP A 86 15.88 9.24 -7.04
CA ASP A 86 17.17 8.56 -7.21
C ASP A 86 17.01 7.03 -7.20
N VAL A 87 16.15 6.48 -6.34
CA VAL A 87 15.81 5.05 -6.35
C VAL A 87 15.06 4.68 -7.64
N LEU A 88 14.16 5.53 -8.12
CA LEU A 88 13.45 5.35 -9.39
C LEU A 88 14.37 5.51 -10.61
N ALA A 89 15.42 6.34 -10.54
CA ALA A 89 16.42 6.45 -11.60
C ALA A 89 17.24 5.16 -11.75
N LEU A 90 17.42 4.40 -10.66
CA LEU A 90 18.03 3.07 -10.65
C LEU A 90 17.06 1.96 -11.07
N ALA A 91 15.88 2.30 -11.60
CA ALA A 91 14.86 1.32 -11.98
C ALA A 91 15.24 0.51 -13.23
N SER A 92 16.05 1.09 -14.13
CA SER A 92 16.58 0.42 -15.31
C SER A 92 18.11 0.38 -15.28
N LEU A 93 18.70 -0.67 -15.83
CA LEU A 93 20.15 -0.86 -15.94
C LEU A 93 20.51 -1.31 -17.36
N GLU A 94 21.44 -0.59 -17.98
CA GLU A 94 22.06 -1.02 -19.23
C GLU A 94 23.33 -1.83 -18.92
N VAL A 95 23.44 -3.00 -19.55
CA VAL A 95 24.58 -3.91 -19.41
C VAL A 95 25.16 -4.20 -20.79
N ASP A 96 26.47 -4.10 -20.91
CA ASP A 96 27.21 -4.48 -22.12
C ASP A 96 27.49 -5.99 -22.13
N LEU A 97 27.00 -6.65 -23.17
CA LEU A 97 27.10 -8.09 -23.37
C LEU A 97 28.41 -8.53 -24.02
N SER A 98 29.16 -7.60 -24.63
CA SER A 98 30.39 -7.92 -25.38
C SER A 98 31.51 -8.52 -24.53
N SER A 99 31.49 -8.24 -23.23
CA SER A 99 32.49 -8.71 -22.27
C SER A 99 32.24 -10.12 -21.72
N ILE A 100 31.14 -10.76 -22.09
CA ILE A 100 30.70 -12.04 -21.51
C ILE A 100 31.05 -13.20 -22.45
N GLU A 101 31.94 -14.07 -21.99
CA GLU A 101 32.33 -15.28 -22.72
C GLU A 101 31.28 -16.39 -22.61
N PRO A 102 31.09 -17.23 -23.65
CA PRO A 102 30.18 -18.37 -23.59
C PRO A 102 30.47 -19.31 -22.42
N GLY A 103 29.43 -19.75 -21.71
CA GLY A 103 29.51 -20.62 -20.53
C GLY A 103 29.80 -19.89 -19.22
N THR A 104 30.08 -18.58 -19.26
CA THR A 104 30.31 -17.77 -18.05
C THR A 104 29.02 -17.12 -17.56
N THR A 105 28.96 -16.85 -16.26
CA THR A 105 27.83 -16.18 -15.61
C THR A 105 28.33 -14.93 -14.91
N VAL A 106 27.85 -13.78 -15.33
CA VAL A 106 28.15 -12.48 -14.72
C VAL A 106 27.01 -12.11 -13.78
N THR A 107 27.37 -11.58 -12.61
CA THR A 107 26.39 -11.08 -11.63
C THR A 107 26.43 -9.56 -11.62
N VAL A 108 25.32 -8.92 -11.96
CA VAL A 108 25.15 -7.47 -11.87
C VAL A 108 24.15 -7.13 -10.76
N LYS A 109 24.25 -5.94 -10.19
CA LYS A 109 23.32 -5.48 -9.15
C LYS A 109 22.24 -4.61 -9.77
N TRP A 110 20.97 -5.02 -9.66
CA TRP A 110 19.81 -4.26 -10.14
C TRP A 110 18.73 -4.20 -9.06
N ARG A 111 18.22 -3.00 -8.75
CA ARG A 111 17.25 -2.75 -7.66
C ARG A 111 17.64 -3.39 -6.31
N GLY A 112 18.93 -3.42 -6.01
CA GLY A 112 19.46 -4.03 -4.78
C GLY A 112 19.53 -5.57 -4.79
N LYS A 113 19.03 -6.22 -5.84
CA LYS A 113 19.07 -7.68 -6.03
C LYS A 113 20.21 -8.05 -7.01
N PRO A 114 20.85 -9.21 -6.87
CA PRO A 114 21.73 -9.73 -7.90
C PRO A 114 20.89 -10.20 -9.10
N VAL A 115 21.35 -9.93 -10.31
CA VAL A 115 20.83 -10.49 -11.55
C VAL A 115 21.96 -11.27 -12.20
N PHE A 116 21.69 -12.53 -12.50
CA PHE A 116 22.61 -13.40 -13.23
C PHE A 116 22.34 -13.26 -14.72
N ILE A 117 23.40 -12.93 -15.45
CA ILE A 117 23.42 -12.91 -16.91
C ILE A 117 24.37 -14.02 -17.32
N ARG A 118 23.83 -15.09 -17.88
CA ARG A 118 24.60 -16.21 -18.39
C ARG A 118 24.52 -16.24 -19.90
N ARG A 119 25.68 -16.27 -20.53
CA ARG A 119 25.82 -16.61 -21.95
C ARG A 119 25.92 -18.13 -22.07
N ARG A 120 24.92 -18.77 -22.64
CA ARG A 120 24.79 -20.23 -22.69
C ARG A 120 25.51 -20.78 -23.92
N THR A 121 26.08 -21.98 -23.79
CA THR A 121 26.61 -22.73 -24.93
C THR A 121 25.48 -23.48 -25.64
N GLU A 122 25.73 -23.97 -26.85
CA GLU A 122 24.74 -24.83 -27.54
C GLU A 122 24.39 -26.08 -26.73
N ASP A 123 25.35 -26.64 -26.01
CA ASP A 123 25.15 -27.83 -25.17
C ASP A 123 24.28 -27.49 -23.94
N ASP A 124 24.46 -26.32 -23.34
CA ASP A 124 23.59 -25.82 -22.26
C ASP A 124 22.14 -25.67 -22.75
N ILE A 125 21.94 -25.17 -23.97
CA ILE A 125 20.62 -24.98 -24.58
C ILE A 125 19.97 -26.33 -24.87
N LYS A 126 20.72 -27.28 -25.46
CA LYS A 126 20.24 -28.65 -25.69
C LYS A 126 19.86 -29.34 -24.39
N LEU A 127 20.70 -29.20 -23.35
CA LEU A 127 20.43 -29.74 -22.03
C LEU A 127 19.14 -29.17 -21.45
N ALA A 128 18.96 -27.84 -21.48
CA ALA A 128 17.77 -27.16 -20.98
C ALA A 128 16.47 -27.65 -21.65
N ASN A 129 16.51 -27.84 -22.97
CA ASN A 129 15.38 -28.27 -23.79
C ASN A 129 15.08 -29.78 -23.69
N SER A 130 16.08 -30.58 -23.32
CA SER A 130 15.91 -32.03 -23.15
C SER A 130 15.23 -32.45 -21.83
N VAL A 131 15.05 -31.51 -20.90
CA VAL A 131 14.44 -31.77 -19.59
C VAL A 131 12.94 -32.01 -19.76
N ASP A 132 12.43 -33.10 -19.17
CA ASP A 132 10.99 -33.35 -19.06
C ASP A 132 10.33 -32.28 -18.17
N VAL A 133 9.57 -31.39 -18.82
CA VAL A 133 8.92 -30.24 -18.19
C VAL A 133 7.85 -30.66 -17.17
N LEU A 134 7.20 -31.81 -17.38
CA LEU A 134 6.15 -32.31 -16.48
C LEU A 134 6.70 -32.84 -15.16
N SER A 135 7.98 -33.24 -15.14
CA SER A 135 8.67 -33.68 -13.93
C SER A 135 9.07 -32.51 -13.01
N LEU A 136 9.00 -31.27 -13.51
CA LEU A 136 9.40 -30.08 -12.78
C LEU A 136 8.32 -29.67 -11.77
N ARG A 137 8.76 -29.13 -10.64
CA ARG A 137 7.86 -28.57 -9.61
C ARG A 137 7.07 -27.37 -10.14
N ASP A 138 7.74 -26.54 -10.94
CA ASP A 138 7.18 -25.37 -11.59
C ASP A 138 7.39 -25.54 -13.11
N PRO A 139 6.44 -26.20 -13.80
CA PRO A 139 6.58 -26.57 -15.21
C PRO A 139 6.68 -25.34 -16.11
N GLN A 140 7.85 -25.14 -16.72
CA GLN A 140 8.08 -24.06 -17.66
C GLN A 140 9.08 -24.50 -18.74
N GLN A 141 8.76 -24.24 -20.01
CA GLN A 141 9.70 -24.47 -21.11
C GLN A 141 10.80 -23.42 -21.10
N ASP A 142 11.97 -23.76 -21.65
CA ASP A 142 13.09 -22.83 -21.74
C ASP A 142 12.75 -21.64 -22.65
N ALA A 143 12.06 -21.90 -23.77
CA ALA A 143 11.64 -20.88 -24.73
C ALA A 143 10.70 -19.81 -24.13
N ASP A 144 9.96 -20.15 -23.07
CA ASP A 144 9.09 -19.19 -22.38
C ASP A 144 9.86 -18.32 -21.36
N ARG A 145 11.10 -18.71 -21.02
CA ARG A 145 11.95 -18.04 -20.03
C ARG A 145 12.95 -17.09 -20.66
N VAL A 146 13.27 -17.30 -21.93
CA VAL A 146 14.29 -16.52 -22.64
C VAL A 146 13.72 -15.97 -23.94
N LYS A 147 14.10 -14.73 -24.27
CA LYS A 147 13.81 -14.14 -25.59
C LYS A 147 14.80 -14.61 -26.66
N ASP A 148 16.04 -14.82 -26.25
CA ASP A 148 17.13 -15.33 -27.07
C ASP A 148 17.72 -16.57 -26.36
N PRO A 149 17.77 -17.75 -27.00
CA PRO A 149 18.36 -18.94 -26.41
C PRO A 149 19.81 -18.78 -25.94
N GLU A 150 20.61 -17.91 -26.54
CA GLU A 150 22.00 -17.69 -26.09
C GLU A 150 22.05 -17.02 -24.71
N TRP A 151 21.07 -16.19 -24.37
CA TRP A 151 21.11 -15.34 -23.19
C TRP A 151 20.05 -15.73 -22.17
N LEU A 152 20.51 -16.19 -21.01
CA LEU A 152 19.66 -16.38 -19.84
C LEU A 152 19.88 -15.27 -18.82
N ILE A 153 18.81 -14.54 -18.54
CA ILE A 153 18.79 -13.46 -17.55
C ILE A 153 17.80 -13.86 -16.46
N VAL A 154 18.29 -14.03 -15.23
CA VAL A 154 17.45 -14.39 -14.07
C VAL A 154 17.85 -13.59 -12.84
N ILE A 155 16.88 -13.26 -12.00
CA ILE A 155 17.13 -12.64 -10.69
C ILE A 155 17.74 -13.70 -9.76
N GLY A 156 18.93 -13.42 -9.25
CA GLY A 156 19.70 -14.30 -8.37
C GLY A 156 19.19 -14.34 -6.93
N VAL A 157 17.87 -14.33 -6.75
CA VAL A 157 17.21 -14.37 -5.46
C VAL A 157 16.44 -15.69 -5.37
N CYS A 158 16.89 -16.57 -4.47
CA CYS A 158 16.27 -17.87 -4.26
C CYS A 158 14.81 -17.68 -3.80
N THR A 159 13.88 -18.34 -4.48
CA THR A 159 12.42 -18.22 -4.24
C THR A 159 11.96 -18.86 -2.93
N HIS A 160 12.86 -19.53 -2.19
CA HIS A 160 12.58 -20.01 -0.84
C HIS A 160 12.50 -18.85 0.15
N LEU A 161 13.64 -18.23 0.45
CA LEU A 161 13.79 -17.18 1.50
C LEU A 161 14.76 -16.06 1.10
N GLY A 162 15.05 -15.91 -0.20
CA GLY A 162 15.78 -14.76 -0.73
C GLY A 162 17.31 -14.81 -0.67
N CYS A 163 17.91 -15.94 -0.28
CA CYS A 163 19.37 -16.13 -0.38
C CYS A 163 19.88 -16.03 -1.82
N ILE A 164 21.17 -15.75 -2.01
CA ILE A 164 21.82 -15.70 -3.32
C ILE A 164 22.35 -17.09 -3.70
N PRO A 165 21.86 -17.73 -4.78
CA PRO A 165 22.40 -18.99 -5.27
C PRO A 165 23.82 -18.83 -5.85
N LEU A 166 24.67 -19.82 -5.65
CA LEU A 166 26.02 -19.87 -6.21
C LEU A 166 25.94 -20.40 -7.66
N PRO A 167 26.56 -19.72 -8.65
CA PRO A 167 26.58 -20.18 -10.04
C PRO A 167 27.50 -21.41 -10.22
N ASN A 168 27.21 -22.21 -11.25
CA ASN A 168 27.96 -23.42 -11.62
C ASN A 168 28.12 -24.42 -10.46
N ALA A 169 27.11 -24.51 -9.60
CA ALA A 169 27.13 -25.35 -8.42
C ALA A 169 25.84 -26.19 -8.30
N GLY A 170 25.94 -27.31 -7.58
CA GLY A 170 24.85 -28.25 -7.36
C GLY A 170 24.67 -29.28 -8.48
N ASP A 171 23.78 -30.24 -8.22
CA ASP A 171 23.56 -31.45 -9.02
C ASP A 171 23.14 -31.23 -10.50
N PHE A 172 22.69 -30.03 -10.88
CA PHE A 172 22.07 -29.77 -12.21
C PHE A 172 22.81 -28.71 -13.05
N GLY A 173 24.05 -28.36 -12.69
CA GLY A 173 24.91 -27.50 -13.50
C GLY A 173 24.50 -26.03 -13.61
N GLY A 174 23.39 -25.62 -12.98
CA GLY A 174 22.93 -24.23 -12.93
C GLY A 174 23.40 -23.52 -11.66
N TRP A 175 22.54 -23.51 -10.65
CA TRP A 175 22.80 -22.80 -9.39
C TRP A 175 22.47 -23.63 -8.15
N PHE A 176 23.22 -23.39 -7.07
CA PHE A 176 22.99 -24.01 -5.78
C PHE A 176 22.80 -22.98 -4.67
N CYS A 177 21.71 -23.06 -3.94
CA CYS A 177 21.45 -22.22 -2.77
C CYS A 177 21.88 -22.96 -1.49
N PRO A 178 22.98 -22.53 -0.83
CA PRO A 178 23.53 -23.24 0.34
C PRO A 178 22.68 -23.11 1.60
N CYS A 179 21.71 -22.18 1.63
CA CYS A 179 20.90 -21.93 2.82
C CYS A 179 20.06 -23.16 3.24
N HIS A 180 19.41 -23.81 2.28
CA HIS A 180 18.55 -24.97 2.54
C HIS A 180 18.65 -26.04 1.43
N GLY A 181 19.68 -25.97 0.59
CA GLY A 181 19.96 -26.97 -0.45
C GLY A 181 18.99 -26.92 -1.63
N SER A 182 18.60 -25.73 -2.11
CA SER A 182 17.83 -25.63 -3.37
C SER A 182 18.77 -25.71 -4.56
N HIS A 183 18.47 -26.59 -5.51
CA HIS A 183 19.25 -26.77 -6.75
C HIS A 183 18.43 -26.32 -7.96
N TYR A 184 19.03 -25.47 -8.77
CA TYR A 184 18.45 -24.95 -10.00
C TYR A 184 19.23 -25.50 -11.21
N ASP A 185 18.53 -25.78 -12.29
CA ASP A 185 19.14 -26.18 -13.56
C ASP A 185 19.70 -24.98 -14.34
N ILE A 186 20.26 -25.25 -15.52
CA ILE A 186 20.87 -24.26 -16.41
C ILE A 186 19.90 -23.21 -16.96
N SER A 187 18.57 -23.44 -16.85
CA SER A 187 17.50 -22.49 -17.19
C SER A 187 17.03 -21.68 -15.96
N GLY A 188 17.60 -21.95 -14.78
CA GLY A 188 17.19 -21.35 -13.51
C GLY A 188 15.91 -21.98 -12.95
N ARG A 189 15.54 -23.19 -13.38
CA ARG A 189 14.34 -23.89 -12.91
C ARG A 189 14.65 -24.73 -11.67
N ILE A 190 13.75 -24.74 -10.70
CA ILE A 190 13.93 -25.48 -9.46
C ILE A 190 13.79 -26.97 -9.70
N ARG A 191 14.79 -27.75 -9.27
CA ARG A 191 14.83 -29.21 -9.42
C ARG A 191 14.71 -29.94 -8.09
N LYS A 192 15.40 -29.44 -7.07
CA LYS A 192 15.53 -30.09 -5.75
C LYS A 192 15.60 -29.06 -4.64
N GLY A 193 15.19 -29.44 -3.44
CA GLY A 193 15.18 -28.58 -2.25
C GLY A 193 13.82 -27.94 -1.96
N PRO A 194 13.74 -26.98 -1.03
CA PRO A 194 12.47 -26.41 -0.55
C PRO A 194 11.92 -25.23 -1.35
N ALA A 195 12.68 -24.67 -2.31
CA ALA A 195 12.21 -23.52 -3.10
C ALA A 195 10.94 -23.86 -3.90
N PRO A 196 9.85 -23.08 -3.80
CA PRO A 196 8.59 -23.42 -4.46
C PRO A 196 8.60 -23.15 -5.97
N TYR A 197 9.33 -22.13 -6.43
CA TYR A 197 9.26 -21.62 -7.81
C TYR A 197 10.63 -21.55 -8.49
N ASN A 198 10.63 -21.46 -9.82
CA ASN A 198 11.83 -21.17 -10.62
C ASN A 198 12.40 -19.78 -10.31
N LEU A 199 13.68 -19.53 -10.64
CA LEU A 199 14.24 -18.17 -10.55
C LEU A 199 13.47 -17.23 -11.48
N GLU A 200 13.16 -16.05 -10.96
CA GLU A 200 12.39 -15.02 -11.64
C GLU A 200 13.18 -14.48 -12.85
N VAL A 201 12.53 -14.39 -14.01
CA VAL A 201 13.09 -13.73 -15.19
C VAL A 201 12.67 -12.25 -15.13
N PRO A 202 13.61 -11.28 -15.04
CA PRO A 202 13.24 -9.87 -15.00
C PRO A 202 12.68 -9.42 -16.35
N THR A 203 12.01 -8.27 -16.39
CA THR A 203 11.68 -7.61 -17.65
C THR A 203 12.96 -7.05 -18.27
N TYR A 204 13.28 -7.46 -19.50
CA TYR A 204 14.45 -6.96 -20.21
C TYR A 204 14.19 -6.80 -21.71
N SER A 205 15.00 -6.00 -22.39
CA SER A 205 14.98 -5.82 -23.84
C SER A 205 16.40 -5.67 -24.38
N PHE A 206 16.66 -6.20 -25.58
CA PHE A 206 17.89 -5.92 -26.33
C PHE A 206 17.69 -4.61 -27.09
N LEU A 207 18.57 -3.64 -26.90
CA LEU A 207 18.52 -2.34 -27.57
C LEU A 207 19.34 -2.36 -28.86
N ASP A 208 20.64 -2.63 -28.72
CA ASP A 208 21.62 -2.81 -29.79
C ASP A 208 22.19 -4.25 -29.71
N GLU A 209 22.96 -4.69 -30.70
CA GLU A 209 23.53 -6.07 -30.77
C GLU A 209 24.26 -6.49 -29.48
N ASN A 210 24.86 -5.56 -28.74
CA ASN A 210 25.62 -5.84 -27.51
C ASN A 210 25.06 -5.17 -26.25
N LYS A 211 23.86 -4.59 -26.27
CA LYS A 211 23.31 -3.89 -25.10
C LYS A 211 22.00 -4.49 -24.61
N LEU A 212 22.02 -4.87 -23.33
CA LEU A 212 20.86 -5.36 -22.60
C LEU A 212 20.34 -4.28 -21.67
N LEU A 213 19.05 -3.94 -21.80
CA LEU A 213 18.33 -3.11 -20.85
C LEU A 213 17.51 -4.01 -19.91
N ILE A 214 17.72 -3.88 -18.61
CA ILE A 214 16.98 -4.59 -17.56
C ILE A 214 16.11 -3.55 -16.84
N GLY A 215 14.79 -3.75 -16.82
CA GLY A 215 13.82 -2.94 -16.07
C GLY A 215 12.82 -2.17 -16.90
#